data_AF-A0A1I2ELK7-F1
#
_entry.id   AF-A0A1I2ELK7-F1
#
_cell.length_a   1.000
_cell.length_b   1.000
_cell.length_c   1.000
_cell.angle_alpha   90.00
_cell.angle_beta   90.00
_cell.angle_gamma   90.00
#
_symmetry.space_group_name_H-M   'P 1'
#
loop_
_entity.id
_entity.type
_entity.pdbx_description
1 polymer ?
#
loop_
_entity_poly.entity_id
_entity_poly.type
_entity_poly.pdbx_seq_one_letter_code
_entity_poly.pdbx_strand_id
1 'polypeptide(L)'
;MRAVTVVVNADVLDVGHVGVPLDRHFIDHLPEGMDPCGEFGEYHTFVFDGPLFRSPVPFRPSEPRLLEREIQTTEGRRRYRYWLATPRPQQV
;
A
#
# COMPACT_ATOMS: atom_id res chain seq x y z
N MET A 1 -9.04 9.28 -10.95
CA MET A 1 -7.86 8.39 -10.75
C MET A 1 -8.31 7.26 -9.84
N ARG A 2 -7.79 6.04 -10.03
CA ARG A 2 -8.03 4.89 -9.16
C ARG A 2 -6.72 4.25 -8.79
N ALA A 3 -6.57 3.98 -7.50
CA ALA A 3 -5.41 3.33 -6.93
C ALA A 3 -5.86 2.31 -5.89
N VAL A 4 -5.01 1.33 -5.62
CA VAL A 4 -5.16 0.40 -4.51
C VAL A 4 -3.93 0.44 -3.63
N THR A 5 -4.08 0.21 -2.34
CA THR A 5 -2.93 -0.05 -1.46
C THR A 5 -2.23 -1.34 -1.89
N VAL A 6 -0.90 -1.33 -1.90
CA VAL A 6 -0.08 -2.51 -2.21
C VAL A 6 0.91 -2.82 -1.09
N VAL A 7 1.21 -1.83 -0.25
CA VAL A 7 2.01 -1.97 0.97
C VAL A 7 1.32 -1.20 2.08
N VAL A 8 1.25 -1.77 3.29
CA VAL A 8 0.87 -1.03 4.50
C VAL A 8 1.85 -1.35 5.63
N ASN A 9 2.11 -0.39 6.51
CA ASN A 9 2.95 -0.56 7.69
C ASN A 9 2.25 -1.48 8.70
N ALA A 10 2.85 -2.63 8.97
CA ALA A 10 2.27 -3.67 9.81
C ALA A 10 2.23 -3.31 11.31
N ASP A 11 2.87 -2.22 11.72
CA ASP A 11 2.83 -1.72 13.09
C ASP A 11 1.58 -0.86 13.36
N VAL A 12 0.95 -0.32 12.32
CA VAL A 12 -0.18 0.61 12.43
C VAL A 12 -1.42 0.22 11.62
N LEU A 13 -1.26 -0.61 10.58
CA LEU A 13 -2.34 -1.11 9.73
C LEU A 13 -2.25 -2.64 9.59
N ASP A 14 -3.40 -3.31 9.61
CA ASP A 14 -3.47 -4.76 9.46
C ASP A 14 -3.41 -5.21 7.99
N VAL A 15 -3.29 -6.52 7.77
CA VAL A 15 -3.23 -7.13 6.43
C VAL A 15 -4.47 -6.85 5.57
N GLY A 16 -5.63 -6.59 6.20
CA GLY A 16 -6.88 -6.26 5.53
C GLY A 16 -6.85 -4.89 4.83
N HIS A 17 -5.89 -4.04 5.16
CA HIS A 17 -5.69 -2.75 4.50
C HIS A 17 -4.88 -2.86 3.20
N VAL A 18 -4.38 -4.05 2.83
CA VAL A 18 -3.67 -4.29 1.55
C VAL A 18 -4.65 -4.68 0.45
N GLY A 19 -4.48 -4.10 -0.74
CA GLY A 19 -5.36 -4.34 -1.89
C GLY A 19 -6.67 -3.55 -1.84
N VAL A 20 -6.79 -2.63 -0.88
CA VAL A 20 -8.00 -1.81 -0.68
C VAL A 20 -7.94 -0.59 -1.60
N PRO A 21 -9.04 -0.20 -2.26
CA PRO A 21 -9.11 1.02 -3.03
C PRO A 21 -8.77 2.25 -2.18
N LEU A 22 -7.94 3.15 -2.72
CA LEU A 22 -7.71 4.47 -2.11
C LEU A 22 -8.88 5.39 -2.48
N ASP A 23 -9.89 5.42 -1.63
CA ASP A 23 -11.07 6.26 -1.76
C ASP A 23 -11.43 6.94 -0.43
N ARG A 24 -12.56 7.65 -0.39
CA ARG A 24 -12.99 8.35 0.81
C ARG A 24 -13.25 7.41 1.98
N HIS A 25 -13.76 6.20 1.71
CA HIS A 25 -14.01 5.21 2.74
C HIS A 25 -12.70 4.75 3.37
N PHE A 26 -11.65 4.50 2.58
CA PHE A 26 -10.33 4.17 3.11
C PHE A 26 -9.81 5.26 4.05
N ILE A 27 -9.89 6.53 3.64
CA ILE A 27 -9.41 7.66 4.44
C ILE A 27 -10.22 7.84 5.74
N ASP A 28 -11.54 7.72 5.67
CA ASP A 28 -12.41 7.88 6.85
C ASP A 28 -12.25 6.72 7.87
N HIS A 29 -11.63 5.60 7.46
CA HIS A 29 -11.36 4.44 8.32
C HIS A 29 -9.89 4.29 8.70
N LEU A 30 -9.04 5.27 8.37
CA LEU A 30 -7.67 5.28 8.88
C LEU A 30 -7.67 5.43 10.42
N PRO A 31 -6.75 4.76 11.13
CA PRO A 31 -6.56 4.99 12.56
C PRO A 31 -6.27 6.46 12.87
N GLU A 32 -6.65 6.90 14.06
CA GLU A 32 -6.40 8.26 14.52
C GLU A 32 -4.90 8.59 14.50
N GLY A 33 -4.56 9.79 14.02
CA GLY A 33 -3.18 10.27 13.93
C GLY A 33 -2.39 9.77 12.72
N MET A 34 -2.97 8.94 11.85
CA MET A 34 -2.37 8.58 10.56
C MET A 34 -2.54 9.71 9.55
N ASP A 35 -1.54 9.87 8.68
CA ASP A 35 -1.59 10.86 7.62
C ASP A 35 -2.41 10.32 6.41
N PRO A 36 -3.48 11.01 5.96
CA PRO A 36 -4.28 10.61 4.80
C PRO A 36 -3.55 10.56 3.45
N CYS A 37 -2.35 11.13 3.36
CA CYS A 37 -1.48 11.04 2.20
C CYS A 37 -0.44 9.92 2.33
N GLY A 38 -0.31 9.30 3.52
CA GLY A 38 0.67 8.25 3.80
C GLY A 38 2.10 8.77 3.89
N GLU A 39 2.29 10.05 4.24
CA GLU A 39 3.60 10.72 4.23
C GLU A 39 4.62 10.10 5.20
N PHE A 40 4.17 9.42 6.26
CA PHE A 40 5.02 8.77 7.26
C PHE A 40 5.23 7.27 7.00
N GLY A 41 4.84 6.80 5.82
CA GLY A 41 5.03 5.42 5.38
C GLY A 41 3.96 4.46 5.88
N GLU A 42 2.78 4.97 6.22
CA GLU A 42 1.59 4.20 6.59
C GLU A 42 1.22 3.20 5.48
N TYR A 43 1.24 3.65 4.23
CA TYR A 43 0.96 2.82 3.06
C TYR A 43 1.56 3.36 1.77
N HIS A 44 1.65 2.49 0.76
CA HIS A 44 1.93 2.86 -0.61
C HIS A 44 0.88 2.26 -1.54
N THR A 45 0.55 3.01 -2.59
CA THR A 45 -0.49 2.64 -3.55
C THR A 45 0.06 2.35 -4.94
N PHE A 46 -0.66 1.51 -5.68
CA PHE A 46 -0.48 1.31 -7.11
C PHE A 46 -1.65 1.96 -7.87
N VAL A 47 -1.34 2.93 -8.72
CA VAL A 47 -2.32 3.62 -9.57
C VAL A 47 -2.50 2.83 -10.86
N PHE A 48 -3.72 2.39 -11.14
CA PHE A 48 -4.01 1.55 -12.29
C PHE A 48 -4.97 2.19 -13.30
N ASP A 49 -5.56 3.34 -12.98
CA ASP A 49 -6.44 4.06 -13.89
C ASP A 49 -6.54 5.56 -13.59
N GLY A 50 -6.79 6.39 -14.60
CA GLY A 50 -6.98 7.82 -14.47
C GLY A 50 -7.07 8.56 -15.80
N PRO A 51 -7.31 9.89 -15.78
CA PRO A 51 -7.58 10.68 -16.99
C PRO A 51 -6.49 10.63 -18.06
N LEU A 52 -5.24 10.35 -17.68
CA LEU A 52 -4.10 10.25 -18.60
C LEU A 52 -3.84 8.83 -19.12
N PHE A 53 -4.55 7.82 -18.61
CA PHE A 53 -4.41 6.44 -19.04
C PHE A 53 -5.31 6.23 -20.27
N ARG A 54 -4.80 5.60 -21.34
CA ARG A 54 -5.63 5.22 -22.50
C ARG A 54 -6.66 4.15 -22.14
N SER A 55 -6.28 3.25 -21.24
CA SER A 55 -7.13 2.23 -20.64
C SER A 55 -6.55 1.85 -19.28
N PRO A 56 -7.37 1.28 -18.36
CA PRO A 56 -6.87 0.77 -17.08
C PRO A 56 -5.78 -0.29 -17.28
N VAL A 57 -4.81 -0.34 -16.35
CA VAL A 57 -3.79 -1.39 -16.32
C VAL A 57 -4.38 -2.66 -15.69
N PRO A 58 -4.53 -3.78 -16.44
CA PRO A 58 -5.08 -5.01 -15.89
C PRO A 58 -4.06 -5.67 -14.94
N PHE A 59 -4.49 -5.95 -13.72
CA PHE A 59 -3.62 -6.57 -12.71
C PHE A 59 -4.40 -7.49 -11.78
N ARG A 60 -3.65 -8.35 -11.09
CA ARG A 60 -4.11 -9.19 -9.98
C ARG A 60 -3.10 -9.05 -8.83
N PRO A 61 -3.53 -8.66 -7.61
CA PRO A 61 -2.64 -8.66 -6.46
C PRO A 61 -2.24 -10.11 -6.11
N SER A 62 -1.00 -10.29 -5.64
CA SER A 62 -0.63 -11.54 -4.97
C SER A 62 -1.35 -11.69 -3.65
N GLU A 63 -1.28 -12.88 -3.05
CA GLU A 63 -1.59 -13.03 -1.63
C GLU A 63 -0.70 -12.05 -0.81
N PRO A 64 -1.28 -11.34 0.18
CA PRO A 64 -0.51 -10.52 1.08
C PRO A 64 0.50 -11.35 1.87
N ARG A 65 1.70 -10.82 2.06
CA ARG A 65 2.72 -11.43 2.92
C ARG A 65 3.33 -10.39 3.86
N LEU A 66 3.79 -10.84 5.02
CA LEU A 66 4.60 -10.03 5.90
C LEU A 66 6.01 -9.90 5.34
N LEU A 67 6.50 -8.67 5.22
CA LEU A 67 7.86 -8.33 4.88
C LEU A 67 8.50 -7.64 6.07
N GLU A 68 9.57 -8.23 6.60
CA GLU A 68 10.38 -7.63 7.65
C GLU A 68 11.78 -7.34 7.11
N ARG A 69 12.28 -6.13 7.35
CA ARG A 69 13.64 -5.73 6.96
C ARG A 69 14.31 -4.95 8.07
N GLU A 70 15.59 -5.24 8.24
CA GLU A 70 16.46 -4.43 9.07
C GLU A 70 17.32 -3.56 8.17
N ILE A 71 17.23 -2.25 8.35
CA ILE A 71 17.83 -1.25 7.49
C ILE A 71 18.74 -0.37 8.34
N GLN A 72 19.97 -0.17 7.87
CA GLN A 72 20.88 0.81 8.46
C GLN A 72 20.46 2.21 7.98
N THR A 73 20.08 3.07 8.92
CA THR A 73 19.76 4.48 8.67
C THR A 73 20.86 5.39 9.23
N THR A 74 20.75 6.70 8.97
CA THR A 74 21.60 7.73 9.60
C THR A 74 21.43 7.77 11.13
N GLU A 75 20.29 7.33 11.64
CA GLU A 75 19.95 7.27 13.07
C GLU A 75 20.22 5.90 13.69
N GLY A 76 20.92 5.02 12.96
CA GLY A 76 21.22 3.66 13.40
C GLY A 76 20.36 2.60 12.71
N ARG A 77 20.48 1.37 13.21
CA ARG A 77 19.84 0.20 12.62
C ARG A 77 18.39 0.10 13.11
N ARG A 78 17.45 0.02 12.17
CA ARG A 78 16.01 -0.03 12.46
C ARG A 78 15.34 -1.20 11.76
N ARG A 79 14.34 -1.79 12.41
CA ARG A 79 13.50 -2.84 11.84
C ARG A 79 12.19 -2.23 11.35
N TYR A 80 11.81 -2.59 10.13
CA TYR A 80 10.57 -2.17 9.49
C TYR A 80 9.75 -3.39 9.09
N ARG A 81 8.44 -3.31 9.27
CA ARG A 81 7.49 -4.40 9.00
C ARG A 81 6.34 -3.90 8.13
N TYR A 82 6.04 -4.62 7.06
CA TYR A 82 5.00 -4.25 6.12
C TYR A 82 4.19 -5.46 5.67
N TRP A 83 2.89 -5.30 5.52
CA TRP A 83 2.08 -6.22 4.70
C TRP A 83 2.17 -5.78 3.24
N LEU A 84 2.46 -6.72 2.34
CA LEU A 84 2.72 -6.46 0.93
C LEU A 84 1.95 -7.43 0.03
N ALA A 85 1.15 -6.89 -0.89
CA ALA A 85 0.61 -7.63 -2.03
C ALA A 85 1.18 -7.06 -3.32
N THR A 86 1.90 -7.88 -4.08
CA THR A 86 2.55 -7.42 -5.30
C THR A 86 1.51 -7.38 -6.43
N PRO A 87 1.28 -6.23 -7.09
CA PRO A 87 0.44 -6.18 -8.28
C PRO A 87 1.15 -6.94 -9.40
N ARG A 88 0.53 -8.01 -9.90
CA ARG A 88 1.04 -8.81 -11.02
C ARG A 88 0.20 -8.53 -12.27
N PRO A 89 0.81 -8.53 -13.47
CA PRO A 89 0.04 -8.51 -14.70
C PRO A 89 -1.01 -9.61 -14.70
N GLN A 90 -2.23 -9.29 -15.09
CA GLN A 90 -3.25 -10.33 -15.31
C GLN A 90 -2.83 -11.11 -16.57
N GLN A 91 -2.49 -12.40 -16.41
CA GLN A 91 -2.21 -13.26 -17.55
C GLN A 91 -3.51 -13.45 -18.36
N VAL A 92 -3.40 -13.29 -19.67
CA VAL A 92 -4.46 -13.53 -20.67
C VAL A 92 -4.68 -15.01 -20.91
#